data_AF-A0A4D4K1K7-F1
#
_entry.id   AF-A0A4D4K1K7-F1
#
_cell.length_a   1.000
_cell.length_b   1.000
_cell.length_c   1.000
_cell.angle_alpha   90.00
_cell.angle_beta   90.00
_cell.angle_gamma   90.00
#
_symmetry.space_group_name_H-M   'P 1'
#
loop_
_entity.id
_entity.type
_entity.pdbx_description
1 polymer ?
#
loop_
_entity_poly.entity_id
_entity_poly.type
_entity_poly.pdbx_seq_one_letter_code
_entity_poly.pdbx_strand_id
1 'polypeptide(L)'
;MAAAPPGTAALALGTAAGAAAIQRVGEAEVGDKTMVDALVPAARALASCEPTADPAYALHVAAVAAHRGARSTTDLRARRGRASYTGDHARGVPDPGALAVALLFASAHAELTSLSRLPVS
;
A
#
# COMPACT_ATOMS: atom_id res chain seq x y z
N MET A 1 8.38 -9.31 26.91
CA MET A 1 9.18 -9.75 25.75
C MET A 1 8.47 -9.30 24.49
N ALA A 2 9.11 -8.50 23.65
CA ALA A 2 8.56 -8.23 22.32
C ALA A 2 8.51 -9.53 21.53
N ALA A 3 7.40 -9.82 20.85
CA ALA A 3 7.30 -10.98 19.97
C ALA A 3 8.38 -10.88 18.89
N ALA A 4 8.93 -12.03 18.48
CA ALA A 4 9.85 -12.06 17.33
C ALA A 4 9.16 -11.43 16.10
N PRO A 5 9.90 -10.67 15.28
CA PRO A 5 9.32 -10.05 14.10
C PRO A 5 8.73 -11.12 13.17
N PRO A 6 7.59 -10.85 12.53
CA PRO A 6 6.95 -11.82 11.65
C PRO A 6 7.86 -12.14 10.44
N GLY A 7 7.92 -13.41 10.06
CA GLY A 7 8.56 -13.84 8.82
C GLY A 7 7.75 -13.44 7.57
N THR A 8 8.36 -13.54 6.39
CA THR A 8 7.75 -13.18 5.10
C THR A 8 6.41 -13.85 4.86
N ALA A 9 6.28 -15.15 5.16
CA ALA A 9 5.01 -15.87 5.03
C ALA A 9 3.87 -15.24 5.87
N ALA A 10 4.17 -14.84 7.12
CA ALA A 10 3.19 -14.23 8.01
C ALA A 10 2.82 -12.81 7.55
N LEU A 11 3.79 -12.04 7.06
CA LEU A 11 3.57 -10.72 6.46
C LEU A 11 2.66 -10.82 5.23
N ALA A 12 2.91 -11.76 4.32
CA ALA A 12 2.10 -11.97 3.13
C ALA A 12 0.66 -12.35 3.48
N LEU A 13 0.48 -13.33 4.37
CA LEU A 13 -0.85 -13.78 4.80
C LEU A 13 -1.62 -12.66 5.50
N GLY A 14 -1.01 -12.01 6.48
CA GLY A 14 -1.65 -10.94 7.25
C GLY A 14 -2.03 -9.74 6.39
N THR A 15 -1.15 -9.33 5.48
CA THR A 15 -1.42 -8.21 4.57
C THR A 15 -2.53 -8.56 3.58
N ALA A 16 -2.53 -9.76 3.01
CA ALA A 16 -3.59 -10.21 2.10
C ALA A 16 -4.95 -10.26 2.80
N ALA A 17 -5.00 -10.80 4.01
CA ALA A 17 -6.22 -10.85 4.82
C ALA A 17 -6.73 -9.43 5.16
N GLY A 18 -5.83 -8.53 5.57
CA GLY A 18 -6.15 -7.13 5.84
C GLY A 18 -6.69 -6.40 4.60
N ALA A 19 -6.05 -6.59 3.44
CA ALA A 19 -6.50 -6.03 2.18
C ALA A 19 -7.91 -6.53 1.82
N ALA A 20 -8.16 -7.84 1.90
CA ALA A 20 -9.47 -8.42 1.62
C ALA A 20 -10.55 -7.88 2.58
N ALA A 21 -10.24 -7.72 3.87
CA ALA A 21 -11.16 -7.15 4.85
C ALA A 21 -11.50 -5.68 4.54
N ILE A 22 -10.49 -4.87 4.19
CA ILE A 22 -10.68 -3.46 3.82
C ILE A 22 -11.50 -3.34 2.54
N GLN A 23 -11.21 -4.14 1.51
CA GLN A 23 -12.00 -4.16 0.27
C GLN A 23 -13.45 -4.58 0.51
N ARG A 24 -13.69 -5.58 1.38
CA ARG A 24 -15.03 -6.03 1.72
C ARG A 24 -15.85 -4.96 2.46
N VAL A 25 -15.23 -4.19 3.36
CA VAL A 25 -15.93 -3.16 4.13
C VAL A 25 -16.12 -1.87 3.32
N GLY A 26 -15.08 -1.46 2.59
CA GLY A 26 -15.12 -0.23 1.79
C GLY A 26 -15.71 -0.40 0.40
N GLU A 27 -15.93 -1.65 -0.03
CA GLU A 27 -16.35 -2.05 -1.39
C GLU A 27 -15.49 -1.42 -2.49
N ALA A 28 -14.21 -1.13 -2.19
CA ALA A 28 -13.31 -0.44 -3.08
C ALA A 28 -12.40 -1.43 -3.83
N GLU A 29 -12.13 -1.10 -5.09
CA GLU A 29 -11.22 -1.85 -5.96
C GLU A 29 -9.99 -1.01 -6.33
N VAL A 30 -8.96 -1.69 -6.84
CA VAL A 30 -7.85 -1.01 -7.49
C VAL A 30 -8.40 -0.27 -8.71
N GLY A 31 -8.14 1.04 -8.79
CA GLY A 31 -8.69 1.95 -9.79
C GLY A 31 -9.71 2.94 -9.22
N ASP A 32 -10.16 2.78 -7.97
CA ASP A 32 -11.17 3.65 -7.36
C ASP A 32 -10.62 4.96 -6.77
N LYS A 33 -9.29 5.14 -6.78
CA LYS A 33 -8.55 6.25 -6.15
C LYS A 33 -8.75 6.24 -4.63
N THR A 34 -8.31 5.17 -3.99
CA THR A 34 -8.39 4.97 -2.53
C THR A 34 -7.13 4.30 -2.00
N MET A 35 -7.06 4.08 -0.69
CA MET A 35 -5.98 3.30 -0.06
C MET A 35 -5.78 1.88 -0.64
N VAL A 36 -6.81 1.31 -1.26
CA VAL A 36 -6.76 -0.01 -1.92
C VAL A 36 -5.77 -0.02 -3.09
N ASP A 37 -5.61 1.11 -3.78
CA ASP A 37 -4.66 1.27 -4.87
C ASP A 37 -3.21 1.07 -4.45
N ALA A 38 -2.88 1.27 -3.17
CA ALA A 38 -1.55 0.98 -2.62
C ALA A 38 -1.51 -0.36 -1.85
N LEU A 39 -2.55 -0.66 -1.08
CA LEU A 39 -2.57 -1.83 -0.20
C LEU A 39 -2.59 -3.16 -0.98
N VAL A 40 -3.39 -3.24 -2.05
CA VAL A 40 -3.51 -4.47 -2.84
C VAL A 40 -2.20 -4.78 -3.60
N PRO A 41 -1.55 -3.82 -4.28
CA PRO A 41 -0.23 -4.05 -4.86
C PRO A 41 0.83 -4.49 -3.83
N ALA A 42 0.83 -3.91 -2.63
CA ALA A 42 1.74 -4.32 -1.56
C ALA A 42 1.51 -5.77 -1.12
N ALA A 43 0.25 -6.14 -0.91
CA ALA A 43 -0.14 -7.52 -0.57
C ALA A 43 0.30 -8.53 -1.63
N ARG A 44 0.12 -8.19 -2.92
CA ARG A 44 0.54 -9.03 -4.05
C ARG A 44 2.07 -9.17 -4.12
N ALA A 45 2.81 -8.10 -3.87
CA ALA A 45 4.27 -8.13 -3.86
C ALA A 45 4.81 -9.04 -2.74
N LEU A 46 4.24 -8.95 -1.52
CA LEU A 46 4.58 -9.87 -0.43
C LEU A 46 4.26 -11.32 -0.78
N ALA A 47 3.08 -11.57 -1.36
CA ALA A 47 2.67 -12.92 -1.76
C ALA A 47 3.52 -13.52 -2.90
N SER A 48 4.24 -12.67 -3.66
CA SER A 48 5.13 -13.11 -4.74
C SER A 48 6.55 -13.43 -4.24
N CYS A 49 6.85 -13.17 -2.96
CA CYS A 49 8.13 -13.53 -2.35
C CYS A 49 8.13 -14.98 -1.89
N GLU A 50 9.31 -15.61 -1.88
CA GLU A 50 9.48 -16.91 -1.24
C GLU A 50 9.12 -16.84 0.25
N PRO A 51 8.41 -17.83 0.83
CA PRO A 51 8.01 -17.81 2.24
C PRO A 51 9.16 -17.64 3.23
N THR A 52 10.37 -18.08 2.84
CA THR A 52 11.62 -18.01 3.60
C THR A 52 12.52 -16.84 3.20
N ALA A 53 12.08 -15.95 2.30
CA ALA A 53 12.84 -14.77 1.93
C ALA A 53 13.07 -13.87 3.16
N ASP A 54 14.16 -13.09 3.12
CA ASP A 54 14.43 -12.06 4.13
C ASP A 54 13.22 -11.12 4.27
N PRO A 55 12.62 -10.99 5.47
CA PRO A 55 11.50 -10.08 5.71
C PRO A 55 11.80 -8.63 5.34
N ALA A 56 13.05 -8.18 5.48
CA ALA A 56 13.42 -6.81 5.11
C ALA A 56 13.32 -6.60 3.59
N TYR A 57 13.74 -7.58 2.79
CA TYR A 57 13.57 -7.59 1.34
C TYR A 57 12.09 -7.68 0.94
N ALA A 58 11.31 -8.54 1.59
CA ALA A 58 9.88 -8.65 1.33
C ALA A 58 9.13 -7.33 1.61
N LEU A 59 9.46 -6.66 2.72
CA LEU A 59 8.91 -5.34 3.05
C LEU A 59 9.38 -4.26 2.07
N HIS A 60 10.62 -4.33 1.58
CA HIS A 60 11.11 -3.42 0.54
C HIS A 60 10.25 -3.50 -0.73
N VAL A 61 10.05 -4.71 -1.28
CA VAL A 61 9.25 -4.88 -2.50
C VAL A 61 7.79 -4.49 -2.29
N ALA A 62 7.25 -4.72 -1.10
CA ALA A 62 5.92 -4.26 -0.71
C ALA A 62 5.82 -2.74 -0.69
N ALA A 63 6.82 -2.05 -0.11
CA ALA A 63 6.88 -0.60 -0.06
C ALA A 63 6.98 0.03 -1.45
N VAL A 64 7.80 -0.54 -2.34
CA VAL A 64 7.89 -0.13 -3.75
C VAL A 64 6.55 -0.30 -4.46
N ALA A 65 5.88 -1.45 -4.28
CA ALA A 65 4.59 -1.71 -4.90
C ALA A 65 3.49 -0.77 -4.37
N ALA A 66 3.45 -0.53 -3.05
CA ALA A 66 2.54 0.42 -2.42
C ALA A 66 2.74 1.84 -2.95
N HIS A 67 4.00 2.27 -3.09
CA HIS A 67 4.34 3.59 -3.62
C HIS A 67 3.92 3.76 -5.09
N ARG A 68 4.19 2.75 -5.94
CA ARG A 68 3.74 2.76 -7.34
C ARG A 68 2.22 2.80 -7.43
N GLY A 69 1.54 2.01 -6.60
CA GLY A 69 0.09 2.01 -6.45
C GLY A 69 -0.45 3.40 -6.09
N ALA A 70 0.07 4.00 -5.02
CA ALA A 70 -0.28 5.35 -4.61
C ALA A 70 -0.05 6.39 -5.72
N ARG A 71 1.07 6.34 -6.45
CA ARG A 71 1.34 7.26 -7.55
C ARG A 71 0.37 7.12 -8.71
N SER A 72 -0.05 5.89 -9.03
CA SER A 72 -1.01 5.64 -10.12
C SER A 72 -2.35 6.34 -9.90
N THR A 73 -2.71 6.61 -8.64
CA THR A 73 -3.95 7.32 -8.30
C THR A 73 -4.02 8.77 -8.80
N THR A 74 -2.88 9.37 -9.15
CA THR A 74 -2.79 10.75 -9.67
C THR A 74 -3.67 10.96 -10.90
N ASP A 75 -3.71 9.97 -11.78
CA ASP A 75 -4.42 10.02 -13.07
C ASP A 75 -5.86 9.50 -12.98
N LEU A 76 -6.25 8.97 -11.81
CA LEU A 76 -7.56 8.41 -11.59
C LEU A 76 -8.58 9.49 -11.21
N ARG A 77 -9.84 9.26 -11.62
CA ARG A 77 -10.99 9.98 -11.08
C ARG A 77 -11.53 9.20 -9.88
N ALA A 78 -11.75 9.88 -8.75
CA ALA A 78 -12.31 9.26 -7.56
C ALA A 78 -13.70 8.67 -7.85
N ARG A 79 -13.86 7.38 -7.55
CA ARG A 79 -15.16 6.69 -7.63
C ARG A 79 -15.78 6.43 -6.26
N ARG A 80 -14.98 6.53 -5.19
CA ARG A 80 -15.36 6.23 -3.80
C ARG A 80 -14.90 7.33 -2.83
N GLY A 81 -15.49 7.34 -1.63
CA GLY A 81 -15.09 8.20 -0.51
C GLY A 81 -15.38 9.70 -0.68
N ARG A 82 -14.91 10.55 0.25
CA ARG A 82 -15.15 12.01 0.19
C ARG A 82 -14.51 12.70 -1.02
N ALA A 83 -13.52 12.06 -1.64
CA ALA A 83 -12.89 12.54 -2.87
C ALA A 83 -13.77 12.39 -4.11
N SER A 84 -14.82 11.54 -4.08
CA SER A 84 -15.77 11.46 -5.20
C SER A 84 -16.63 12.73 -5.32
N TYR A 85 -16.76 13.50 -4.24
CA TYR A 85 -17.54 14.75 -4.20
C TYR A 85 -16.80 15.95 -4.83
N THR A 86 -15.47 15.87 -4.99
CA THR A 86 -14.65 16.97 -5.53
C THR A 86 -14.49 16.92 -7.07
N GLY A 87 -15.09 15.94 -7.74
CA GLY A 87 -15.13 15.86 -9.20
C GLY A 87 -13.73 15.82 -9.84
N ASP A 88 -13.54 16.55 -10.94
CA ASP A 88 -12.27 16.58 -11.69
C ASP A 88 -11.15 17.37 -10.98
N HIS A 89 -11.44 18.08 -9.88
CA HIS A 89 -10.43 18.84 -9.13
C HIS A 89 -9.42 17.96 -8.37
N ALA A 90 -9.69 16.66 -8.26
CA ALA A 90 -8.78 15.69 -7.64
C ALA A 90 -7.78 15.05 -8.63
N ARG A 91 -7.85 15.37 -9.94
CA ARG A 91 -6.85 14.93 -10.93
C ARG A 91 -5.54 15.66 -10.72
N GLY A 92 -4.42 14.95 -10.88
CA GLY A 92 -3.08 15.51 -10.71
C GLY A 92 -2.54 15.45 -9.27
N VAL A 93 -3.33 14.97 -8.31
CA VAL A 93 -2.90 14.76 -6.92
C VAL A 93 -3.10 13.30 -6.53
N PRO A 94 -2.09 12.59 -5.99
CA PRO A 94 -2.27 11.25 -5.45
C PRO A 94 -3.32 11.21 -4.32
N ASP A 95 -4.02 10.09 -4.19
CA ASP A 95 -4.94 9.86 -3.07
C ASP A 95 -4.17 9.87 -1.73
N PRO A 96 -4.61 10.67 -0.74
CA PRO A 96 -3.94 10.70 0.57
C PRO A 96 -4.01 9.37 1.31
N GLY A 97 -5.08 8.57 1.13
CA GLY A 97 -5.19 7.25 1.73
C GLY A 97 -4.17 6.27 1.15
N ALA A 98 -3.98 6.28 -0.16
CA ALA A 98 -2.97 5.49 -0.84
C ALA A 98 -1.54 5.91 -0.45
N LEU A 99 -1.28 7.22 -0.34
CA LEU A 99 0.00 7.74 0.15
C LEU A 99 0.28 7.31 1.60
N ALA A 100 -0.73 7.36 2.48
CA ALA A 100 -0.58 6.91 3.86
C ALA A 100 -0.20 5.42 3.94
N VAL A 101 -0.79 4.57 3.09
CA VAL A 101 -0.41 3.15 3.00
C VAL A 101 1.02 2.99 2.46
N ALA A 102 1.42 3.75 1.46
CA ALA A 102 2.80 3.73 0.97
C ALA A 102 3.81 4.10 2.08
N LEU A 103 3.49 5.12 2.89
CA LEU A 103 4.31 5.52 4.04
C LEU A 103 4.35 4.46 5.14
N LEU A 104 3.24 3.75 5.38
CA LEU A 104 3.19 2.64 6.33
C LEU A 104 4.18 1.54 5.94
N PHE A 105 4.16 1.08 4.68
CA PHE A 105 5.08 0.05 4.23
C PHE A 105 6.53 0.54 4.19
N ALA A 106 6.76 1.79 3.78
CA ALA A 106 8.11 2.36 3.79
C ALA A 106 8.68 2.44 5.22
N SER A 107 7.86 2.81 6.21
CA SER A 107 8.25 2.82 7.63
C SER A 107 8.47 1.42 8.20
N ALA A 108 7.71 0.43 7.73
CA ALA A 108 7.88 -0.95 8.15
C ALA A 108 9.17 -1.56 7.60
N HIS A 109 9.60 -1.14 6.40
CA HIS A 109 10.87 -1.55 5.80
C HIS A 109 12.08 -0.88 6.47
N ALA A 110 12.01 0.44 6.70
CA ALA A 110 13.11 1.22 7.25
C ALA A 110 12.63 2.49 7.98
N GLU A 111 13.48 3.03 8.85
CA GLU A 111 13.20 4.30 9.52
C GLU A 111 13.06 5.44 8.51
N LEU A 112 11.92 6.14 8.53
CA LEU A 112 11.67 7.30 7.68
C LEU A 112 12.07 8.59 8.40
N THR A 113 13.17 9.18 7.96
CA THR A 113 13.64 10.50 8.42
C THR A 113 13.17 11.65 7.53
N SER A 114 12.56 11.36 6.37
CA SER A 114 11.98 12.34 5.45
C SER A 114 10.91 11.73 4.54
N LEU A 115 9.83 12.47 4.28
CA LEU A 115 8.77 12.09 3.33
C LEU A 115 9.22 12.14 1.86
N SER A 116 10.36 12.77 1.57
CA SER A 116 10.96 12.78 0.22
C SER A 116 11.67 11.47 -0.15
N ARG A 117 11.77 10.50 0.78
CA ARG A 117 12.53 9.24 0.62
C ARG A 117 11.66 8.00 0.45
N LEU A 118 10.51 8.12 -0.23
CA LEU A 118 9.75 6.93 -0.59
C LEU A 118 10.57 6.09 -1.59
N PRO A 119 10.63 4.75 -1.41
CA PRO A 119 11.44 3.90 -2.26
C PRO A 119 10.97 4.00 -3.71
N VAL A 120 11.91 4.38 -4.58
CA VAL A 120 11.70 4.50 -6.02
C VAL A 120 12.57 3.48 -6.74
N SER A 121 11.89 2.54 -7.40
CA SER A 121 12.39 1.39 -8.17
C SER A 121 12.59 0.12 -7.38
#